data_AF-A0A060UQW0-F1
#
_entry.id   AF-A0A060UQW0-F1
#
_cell.length_a   1.000
_cell.length_b   1.000
_cell.length_c   1.000
_cell.angle_alpha   90.00
_cell.angle_beta   90.00
_cell.angle_gamma   90.00
#
_symmetry.space_group_name_H-M   'P 1'
#
loop_
_entity.id
_entity.type
_entity.pdbx_description
1 polymer ?
#
loop_
_entity_poly.entity_id
_entity_poly.type
_entity_poly.pdbx_seq_one_letter_code
_entity_poly.pdbx_strand_id
1 'polypeptide(L)'
;MNANQFREELVKIMPGYNWTIHQSRVPGYLSATGTQSSGFNRLSTLCVTRRETEGTVRYEAKSAGFGLRAKWLHSAEDRSLARALRGLQDHYEHMANTYRAHAEHLKVGRRRIDRMILEDL
;
A
#
# COMPACT_ATOMS: atom_id res chain seq x y z
N MET A 1 7.66 8.73 -21.57
CA MET A 1 6.32 8.91 -20.96
C MET A 1 6.13 10.39 -20.61
N ASN A 2 4.98 10.99 -20.95
CA ASN A 2 4.61 12.34 -20.51
C ASN A 2 3.57 12.32 -19.36
N ALA A 3 3.21 13.50 -18.84
CA ALA A 3 2.28 13.63 -17.71
C ALA A 3 0.86 13.10 -18.00
N ASN A 4 0.36 13.24 -19.24
CA ASN A 4 -0.97 12.77 -19.62
C ASN A 4 -1.01 11.24 -19.70
N GLN A 5 -0.02 10.62 -20.34
CA GLN A 5 0.13 9.17 -20.39
C GLN A 5 0.27 8.57 -18.99
N PHE A 6 1.01 9.23 -18.10
CA PHE A 6 1.14 8.79 -16.71
C PHE A 6 -0.18 8.89 -15.95
N ARG A 7 -0.97 9.97 -16.16
CA ARG A 7 -2.33 10.08 -15.62
C ARG A 7 -3.24 8.96 -16.13
N GLU A 8 -3.22 8.67 -17.42
CA GLU A 8 -4.00 7.58 -18.02
C GLU A 8 -3.65 6.22 -17.41
N GLU A 9 -2.35 5.95 -17.21
CA GLU A 9 -1.87 4.74 -16.54
C GLU A 9 -2.42 4.62 -15.11
N LEU A 10 -2.34 5.71 -14.34
CA LEU A 10 -2.84 5.77 -12.96
C LEU A 10 -4.34 5.53 -12.86
N VAL A 11 -5.13 6.20 -13.71
CA VAL A 11 -6.59 6.05 -13.75
C VAL A 11 -6.99 4.63 -14.18
N LYS A 12 -6.23 4.03 -15.12
CA LYS A 12 -6.49 2.67 -15.58
C LYS A 12 -6.29 1.63 -14.48
N ILE A 13 -5.21 1.74 -13.69
CA ILE A 13 -4.89 0.73 -12.66
C ILE A 13 -5.68 0.97 -11.36
N MET A 14 -5.88 2.23 -10.98
CA MET A 14 -6.53 2.62 -9.72
C MET A 14 -7.65 3.64 -9.99
N PRO A 15 -8.76 3.23 -10.61
CA PRO A 15 -9.83 4.14 -11.03
C PRO A 15 -10.59 4.79 -9.86
N GLY A 16 -10.56 4.17 -8.67
CA GLY A 16 -11.22 4.69 -7.47
C GLY A 16 -10.49 5.86 -6.79
N TYR A 17 -9.34 6.30 -7.32
CA TYR A 17 -8.54 7.39 -6.77
C TYR A 17 -8.67 8.63 -7.65
N ASN A 18 -8.87 9.78 -7.01
CA ASN A 18 -8.74 11.07 -7.68
C ASN A 18 -7.25 11.45 -7.74
N TRP A 19 -6.71 11.58 -8.95
CA TRP A 19 -5.28 11.77 -9.20
C TRP A 19 -4.91 13.24 -9.51
N THR A 20 -3.96 13.76 -8.76
CA THR A 20 -3.29 15.03 -9.01
C THR A 20 -1.85 14.77 -9.47
N ILE A 21 -1.51 15.20 -10.68
CA ILE A 21 -0.14 15.11 -11.21
C ILE A 21 0.65 16.34 -10.79
N HIS A 22 1.86 16.14 -10.29
CA HIS A 22 2.77 17.20 -9.88
C HIS A 22 3.80 17.45 -10.97
N GLN A 23 3.92 18.70 -11.41
CA GLN A 23 4.93 19.09 -12.38
C GLN A 23 6.32 19.05 -11.74
N SER A 24 7.26 18.37 -12.39
CA SER A 24 8.68 18.39 -12.02
C SER A 24 9.48 19.02 -13.15
N ARG A 25 10.54 19.76 -12.77
CA ARG A 25 11.52 20.28 -13.72
C ARG A 25 12.60 19.25 -14.07
N VAL A 26 12.65 18.14 -13.34
CA VAL A 26 13.64 17.08 -13.52
C VAL A 26 13.19 16.17 -14.67
N PRO A 27 13.95 16.08 -15.77
CA PRO A 27 13.65 15.16 -16.87
C PRO A 27 13.56 13.72 -16.36
N GLY A 28 12.60 12.96 -16.86
CA GLY A 28 12.41 11.55 -16.47
C GLY A 28 11.77 11.34 -15.09
N TYR A 29 11.47 12.40 -14.33
CA TYR A 29 10.76 12.31 -13.05
C TYR A 29 9.30 12.75 -13.19
N LEU A 30 8.38 11.87 -12.83
CA LEU A 30 6.94 12.15 -12.72
C LEU A 30 6.47 11.80 -11.32
N SER A 31 5.54 12.58 -10.78
CA SER A 31 4.95 12.33 -9.47
C SER A 31 3.47 12.63 -9.48
N ALA A 32 2.70 11.86 -8.73
CA ALA A 32 1.27 12.03 -8.59
C ALA A 32 0.82 11.68 -7.17
N THR A 33 -0.22 12.37 -6.70
CA THR A 33 -0.94 12.01 -5.47
C THR A 33 -2.35 11.58 -5.82
N GLY A 34 -2.73 10.39 -5.37
CA GLY A 34 -4.07 9.83 -5.50
C GLY A 34 -4.80 9.91 -4.16
N THR A 35 -6.07 10.27 -4.17
CA THR A 35 -6.88 10.30 -2.95
C THR A 35 -8.19 9.55 -3.16
N GLN A 36 -8.50 8.62 -2.26
CA GLN A 36 -9.76 7.88 -2.25
C GLN A 36 -10.63 8.41 -1.11
N SER A 37 -11.91 8.65 -1.40
CA SER A 37 -12.90 9.12 -0.44
C SER A 37 -14.20 8.32 -0.54
N SER A 38 -14.93 8.22 0.57
CA SER A 38 -16.29 7.71 0.64
C SER A 38 -17.14 8.73 1.43
N GLY A 39 -18.11 9.34 0.75
CA GLY A 39 -18.83 10.50 1.29
C GLY A 39 -17.87 11.62 1.67
N PHE A 40 -17.99 12.12 2.91
CA PHE A 40 -17.09 13.14 3.48
C PHE A 40 -15.79 12.57 4.06
N ASN A 41 -15.65 11.24 4.12
CA ASN A 41 -14.49 10.58 4.73
C ASN A 41 -13.42 10.25 3.69
N ARG A 42 -12.19 10.72 3.91
CA ARG A 42 -11.04 10.32 3.10
C ARG A 42 -10.51 8.98 3.59
N LEU A 43 -10.54 7.95 2.75
CA LEU A 43 -10.17 6.60 3.13
C LEU A 43 -8.66 6.35 3.05
N SER A 44 -8.02 6.85 1.98
CA SER A 44 -6.61 6.58 1.75
C SER A 44 -5.96 7.63 0.84
N THR A 45 -4.64 7.76 0.98
CA THR A 45 -3.81 8.60 0.12
C THR A 45 -2.67 7.76 -0.46
N LEU A 46 -2.46 7.87 -1.76
CA LEU A 46 -1.32 7.30 -2.47
C LEU A 46 -0.41 8.40 -3.00
N CYS A 47 0.89 8.16 -2.97
CA CYS A 47 1.86 8.92 -3.74
C CYS A 47 2.59 7.96 -4.67
N VAL A 48 2.58 8.26 -5.97
CA VAL A 48 3.27 7.46 -6.98
C VAL A 48 4.30 8.33 -7.65
N THR A 49 5.54 7.86 -7.68
CA THR A 49 6.60 8.48 -8.49
C THR A 49 7.07 7.50 -9.55
N ARG A 50 7.42 8.04 -10.72
CA ARG A 50 8.12 7.32 -11.79
C ARG A 50 9.41 8.05 -12.06
N ARG A 51 10.51 7.31 -12.04
CA ARG A 51 11.85 7.80 -12.39
C ARG A 51 12.38 7.01 -13.56
N GLU A 52 13.00 7.73 -14.49
CA GLU A 52 13.67 7.16 -15.64
C GLU A 52 15.11 7.67 -15.66
N THR A 53 16.06 6.76 -15.54
CA THR A 53 17.49 7.07 -15.51
C THR A 53 18.19 6.06 -16.42
N GLU A 54 18.91 6.55 -17.43
CA GLU A 54 19.69 5.73 -18.36
C GLU A 54 18.86 4.58 -18.98
N GLY A 55 17.60 4.87 -19.35
CA GLY A 55 16.67 3.89 -19.92
C GLY A 55 16.04 2.92 -18.93
N THR A 56 16.44 2.94 -17.65
CA THR A 56 15.82 2.14 -16.59
C THR A 56 14.66 2.89 -15.96
N VAL A 57 13.49 2.28 -15.96
CA VAL A 57 12.28 2.81 -15.33
C VAL A 57 12.08 2.19 -13.95
N ARG A 58 11.83 3.05 -12.95
CA ARG A 58 11.46 2.64 -11.61
C ARG A 58 10.20 3.40 -11.16
N TYR A 59 9.25 2.66 -10.62
CA TYR A 59 8.07 3.17 -9.94
C TYR A 59 8.25 3.01 -8.44
N GLU A 60 7.83 4.01 -7.68
CA GLU A 60 7.71 3.97 -6.23
C GLU A 60 6.27 4.34 -5.88
N ALA A 61 5.58 3.48 -5.14
CA ALA A 61 4.25 3.74 -4.61
C ALA A 61 4.31 3.82 -3.08
N LYS A 62 3.77 4.88 -2.50
CA LYS A 62 3.61 5.08 -1.05
C LYS A 62 2.16 5.15 -0.70
N SER A 63 1.82 4.62 0.46
CA SER A 63 0.46 4.69 0.99
C SER A 63 0.44 5.30 2.38
N ALA A 64 -0.59 6.09 2.63
CA ALA A 64 -0.95 6.63 3.93
C ALA A 64 -2.45 6.46 4.14
N GLY A 65 -2.85 6.43 5.41
CA GLY A 65 -4.25 6.38 5.82
C GLY A 65 -4.96 7.74 5.64
N PHE A 66 -5.62 8.18 6.70
CA PHE A 66 -6.45 9.38 6.72
C PHE A 66 -5.60 10.66 6.67
N GLY A 67 -5.65 11.38 5.54
CA GLY A 67 -5.14 12.76 5.43
C GLY A 67 -3.89 12.94 4.56
N LEU A 68 -3.79 14.11 3.90
CA LEU A 68 -2.70 14.47 2.99
C LEU A 68 -1.33 14.66 3.66
N ARG A 69 -1.32 14.89 4.98
CA ARG A 69 -0.14 15.10 5.81
C ARG A 69 0.17 13.89 6.70
N ALA A 70 -0.57 12.80 6.54
CA ALA A 70 -0.30 11.59 7.29
C ALA A 70 1.08 11.04 6.92
N LYS A 71 1.77 10.46 7.91
CA LYS A 71 3.04 9.77 7.67
C LYS A 71 2.80 8.60 6.71
N TRP A 72 3.70 8.42 5.75
CA TRP A 72 3.68 7.25 4.89
C TRP A 72 3.82 5.98 5.75
N LEU A 73 2.87 5.07 5.59
CA LEU A 73 2.82 3.82 6.35
C LEU A 73 3.74 2.78 5.72
N HIS A 74 3.74 2.70 4.39
CA HIS A 74 4.62 1.82 3.65
C HIS A 74 4.92 2.37 2.24
N SER A 75 6.00 1.86 1.66
CA SER A 75 6.43 2.15 0.30
C SER A 75 6.87 0.87 -0.39
N ALA A 76 6.51 0.70 -1.65
CA ALA A 76 6.97 -0.39 -2.49
C ALA A 76 7.52 0.16 -3.82
N GLU A 77 8.59 -0.44 -4.30
CA GLU A 77 9.26 -0.07 -5.56
C GLU A 77 9.26 -1.25 -6.52
N ASP A 78 9.04 -0.97 -7.80
CA ASP A 78 9.17 -1.98 -8.87
C ASP A 78 9.48 -1.30 -10.22
N ARG A 79 9.71 -2.10 -11.27
CA ARG A 79 9.87 -1.63 -12.66
C ARG A 79 8.55 -1.27 -13.33
N SER A 80 7.41 -1.65 -12.74
CA SER A 80 6.08 -1.30 -13.25
C SER A 80 5.16 -0.76 -12.16
N LEU A 81 4.23 0.14 -12.54
CA LEU A 81 3.24 0.70 -11.62
C LEU A 81 2.38 -0.39 -10.97
N ALA A 82 1.91 -1.36 -11.75
CA ALA A 82 1.07 -2.45 -11.28
C ALA A 82 1.75 -3.25 -10.16
N ARG A 83 3.03 -3.61 -10.34
CA ARG A 83 3.78 -4.39 -9.34
C ARG A 83 4.12 -3.56 -8.11
N ALA A 84 4.47 -2.28 -8.26
CA ALA A 84 4.68 -1.40 -7.11
C ALA A 84 3.41 -1.29 -6.25
N LEU A 85 2.23 -1.14 -6.87
CA LEU A 85 0.95 -1.12 -6.17
C LEU A 85 0.60 -2.48 -5.55
N ARG A 86 0.88 -3.59 -6.25
CA ARG A 86 0.69 -4.95 -5.72
C ARG A 86 1.54 -5.18 -4.49
N GLY A 87 2.79 -4.70 -4.47
CA GLY A 87 3.66 -4.78 -3.30
C GLY A 87 3.09 -4.06 -2.07
N LEU A 88 2.40 -2.92 -2.24
CA LEU A 88 1.68 -2.29 -1.14
C LEU A 88 0.52 -3.15 -0.64
N GLN A 89 -0.25 -3.76 -1.53
CA GLN A 89 -1.36 -4.64 -1.16
C GLN A 89 -0.85 -5.89 -0.41
N ASP A 90 0.19 -6.53 -0.93
CA ASP A 90 0.83 -7.70 -0.31
C ASP A 90 1.34 -7.38 1.09
N HIS A 91 1.94 -6.20 1.28
CA HIS A 91 2.36 -5.73 2.60
C HIS A 91 1.19 -5.67 3.58
N TYR A 92 0.07 -5.04 3.20
CA TYR A 92 -1.08 -4.92 4.09
C TYR A 92 -1.79 -6.25 4.35
N GLU A 93 -1.88 -7.12 3.34
CA GLU A 93 -2.41 -8.48 3.51
C GLU A 93 -1.53 -9.30 4.46
N HIS A 94 -0.20 -9.18 4.34
CA HIS A 94 0.74 -9.81 5.26
C HIS A 94 0.55 -9.29 6.69
N MET A 95 0.49 -7.97 6.89
CA MET A 95 0.27 -7.37 8.20
C MET A 95 -1.06 -7.84 8.83
N ALA A 96 -2.14 -7.86 8.05
CA ALA A 96 -3.44 -8.33 8.51
C ALA A 96 -3.38 -9.80 8.94
N ASN A 97 -2.71 -10.66 8.17
CA ASN A 97 -2.51 -12.06 8.52
C ASN A 97 -1.69 -12.24 9.80
N THR A 98 -0.61 -11.46 9.96
CA THR A 98 0.23 -11.49 11.16
C THR A 98 -0.55 -11.10 12.41
N TYR A 99 -1.31 -10.00 12.37
CA TYR A 99 -2.13 -9.58 13.51
C TYR A 99 -3.28 -10.54 13.79
N ARG A 100 -3.88 -11.15 12.76
CA ARG A 100 -4.87 -12.22 12.93
C ARG A 100 -4.27 -13.41 13.68
N ALA A 101 -3.07 -13.85 13.30
CA ALA A 101 -2.39 -14.96 13.98
C ALA A 101 -2.09 -14.62 15.45
N HIS A 102 -1.61 -13.40 15.75
CA HIS A 102 -1.42 -12.96 17.13
C HIS A 102 -2.72 -12.98 17.94
N ALA A 103 -3.84 -12.53 17.37
CA ALA A 103 -5.14 -12.59 18.02
C ALA A 103 -5.58 -14.04 18.31
N GLU A 104 -5.36 -14.96 17.38
CA GLU A 104 -5.64 -16.39 17.60
C GLU A 104 -4.75 -17.00 18.69
N HIS A 105 -3.46 -16.67 18.75
CA HIS A 105 -2.58 -17.13 19.83
C HIS A 105 -3.08 -16.67 21.21
N LEU A 106 -3.54 -15.42 21.33
CA LEU A 106 -4.14 -14.91 22.56
C LEU A 106 -5.43 -15.66 22.91
N LYS A 107 -6.29 -15.96 21.93
CA LYS A 107 -7.51 -16.76 22.16
C LYS A 107 -7.18 -18.17 22.64
N VAL A 108 -6.20 -18.83 22.03
CA VAL A 108 -5.74 -20.17 22.44
C VAL A 108 -5.18 -20.13 23.85
N GLY A 109 -4.35 -19.13 24.19
CA GLY A 109 -3.78 -18.95 25.52
C GLY A 109 -4.83 -18.70 26.63
N ARG A 110 -6.06 -18.28 26.29
CA ARG A 110 -7.16 -18.15 27.25
C ARG A 110 -7.88 -19.47 27.54
N ARG A 111 -7.65 -20.52 26.75
CA ARG A 111 -8.22 -21.84 27.05
C ARG A 111 -7.46 -22.43 28.22
N ARG A 112 -8.20 -22.95 29.20
CA ARG A 112 -7.60 -23.69 30.32
C ARG A 112 -6.87 -24.89 29.73
N ILE A 113 -5.60 -25.07 30.10
CA ILE A 113 -4.92 -26.34 29.84
C ILE A 113 -5.54 -27.32 30.82
N ASP A 114 -6.56 -28.06 30.39
CA ASP A 114 -7.04 -29.22 31.12
C ASP A 114 -5.94 -30.29 30.96
N ARG A 115 -4.95 -30.21 31.85
CA ARG A 115 -3.94 -31.24 32.02
C ARG A 115 -4.71 -32.47 32.47
N MET A 116 -4.97 -33.41 31.55
CA MET A 116 -5.39 -34.76 31.92
C MET A 116 -4.33 -35.27 32.89
N ILE A 117 -4.69 -35.27 34.18
CA ILE A 117 -4.04 -36.10 35.17
C ILE A 117 -4.39 -37.51 34.71
N LEU A 118 -3.45 -38.15 34.00
CA LEU A 118 -3.39 -39.60 33.97
C LEU A 118 -3.13 -39.98 35.42
N GLU A 119 -4.21 -40.27 36.14
CA GLU A 119 -4.13 -41.07 37.35
C GLU A 119 -3.65 -42.44 36.89
N ASP A 120 -2.35 -42.67 37.07
CA ASP A 120 -1.79 -44.02 37.02
C ASP A 120 -2.47 -44.86 38.12
N LEU A 121 -2.96 -46.01 37.68
CA LEU A 121 -3.55 -47.11 38.44
C LEU A 121 -2.61 -47.67 39.52
#